data_AF-A0A5B2VH44-F1
#
_entry.id   AF-A0A5B2VH44-F1
#
_cell.length_a   1.000
_cell.length_b   1.000
_cell.length_c   1.000
_cell.angle_alpha   90.00
_cell.angle_beta   90.00
_cell.angle_gamma   90.00
#
_symmetry.space_group_name_H-M   'P 1'
#
loop_
_entity.id
_entity.type
_entity.pdbx_description
1 polymer ?
#
loop_
_entity_poly.entity_id
_entity_poly.type
_entity_poly.pdbx_seq_one_letter_code
_entity_poly.pdbx_strand_id
1 'polypeptide(L)'
;MQIQLTADEAGALLALLPAAARERASGFVYADGTLAVPAPFEAAVAAILAEPGWANAGVIAAALESYRLPVEAHIEATATAKGYGSAVSCSSYVSSKVPAWKAEAEAFVGWRDEAWTAVIGLQHAWIAAGADPAAAPSVDDVLAAIPAVTWP
;
A
#
# COMPACT_ATOMS: atom_id res chain seq x y z
N MET A 1 -29.49 2.15 10.60
CA MET A 1 -29.00 0.82 10.15
C MET A 1 -28.39 0.10 11.34
N GLN A 2 -28.48 -1.23 11.42
CA GLN A 2 -27.87 -2.04 12.47
C GLN A 2 -26.87 -3.01 11.83
N ILE A 3 -25.65 -3.10 12.36
CA ILE A 3 -24.58 -3.93 11.79
C ILE A 3 -23.96 -4.78 12.90
N GLN A 4 -23.69 -6.05 12.62
CA GLN A 4 -22.93 -6.92 13.51
C GLN A 4 -21.44 -6.70 13.30
N LEU A 5 -20.71 -6.32 14.35
CA LEU A 5 -19.28 -6.05 14.33
C LEU A 5 -18.64 -6.47 15.66
N THR A 6 -17.40 -6.93 15.62
CA THR A 6 -16.54 -6.99 16.81
C THR A 6 -16.23 -5.58 17.35
N ALA A 7 -15.72 -5.49 18.58
CA ALA A 7 -15.38 -4.21 19.17
C ALA A 7 -14.25 -3.49 18.39
N ASP A 8 -13.28 -4.27 17.89
CA ASP A 8 -12.16 -3.76 17.10
C ASP A 8 -12.63 -3.24 15.74
N GLU A 9 -13.51 -3.99 15.06
CA GLU A 9 -14.14 -3.57 13.81
C GLU A 9 -14.99 -2.30 13.99
N ALA A 10 -15.76 -2.20 15.09
CA ALA A 10 -16.51 -0.98 15.39
C ALA A 10 -15.56 0.22 15.59
N GLY A 11 -14.44 0.02 16.29
CA GLY A 11 -13.39 1.03 16.45
C GLY A 11 -12.77 1.46 15.12
N ALA A 12 -12.41 0.49 14.27
CA ALA A 12 -11.83 0.73 12.95
C ALA A 12 -12.81 1.51 12.04
N LEU A 13 -14.08 1.13 12.02
CA LEU A 13 -15.11 1.83 11.25
C LEU A 13 -15.24 3.29 11.68
N LEU A 14 -15.32 3.55 12.99
CA LEU A 14 -15.43 4.91 13.53
C LEU A 14 -14.19 5.76 13.22
N ALA A 15 -13.00 5.15 13.17
CA ALA A 15 -11.76 5.83 12.80
C ALA A 15 -11.70 6.20 11.31
N LEU A 16 -12.42 5.49 10.44
CA LEU A 16 -12.51 5.76 9.00
C LEU A 16 -13.60 6.78 8.64
N LEU A 17 -14.62 6.94 9.49
CA LEU A 17 -15.71 7.90 9.26
C LEU A 17 -15.23 9.36 9.33
N PRO A 18 -15.91 10.30 8.63
CA PRO A 18 -15.55 11.72 8.64
C PRO A 18 -15.64 12.34 10.04
N ALA A 19 -14.94 13.45 10.27
CA ALA A 19 -14.83 14.09 11.60
C ALA A 19 -16.18 14.37 12.28
N ALA A 20 -17.20 14.79 11.53
CA ALA A 20 -18.56 15.04 12.03
C ALA A 20 -19.22 13.80 12.66
N ALA A 21 -18.86 12.59 12.21
CA ALA A 21 -19.35 11.33 12.77
C ALA A 21 -18.67 10.95 14.10
N ARG A 22 -17.52 11.57 14.41
CA ARG A 22 -16.72 11.30 15.61
C ARG A 22 -17.08 12.21 16.79
N GLU A 23 -17.97 13.18 16.59
CA GLU A 23 -18.49 14.02 17.67
C GLU A 23 -19.38 13.19 18.61
N ARG A 24 -19.39 13.51 19.91
CA ARG A 24 -20.25 12.79 20.88
C ARG A 24 -21.75 12.82 20.53
N ALA A 25 -22.18 13.84 19.80
CA ALA A 25 -23.57 14.02 19.38
C ALA A 25 -23.93 13.26 18.09
N SER A 26 -23.00 12.49 17.51
CA SER A 26 -23.22 11.80 16.24
C SER A 26 -24.27 10.68 16.32
N GLY A 27 -24.52 10.14 17.52
CA GLY A 27 -25.61 9.18 17.77
C GLY A 27 -25.28 7.71 17.48
N PHE A 28 -24.01 7.38 17.21
CA PHE A 28 -23.57 5.98 17.12
C PHE A 28 -23.66 5.30 18.48
N VAL A 29 -24.15 4.08 18.51
CA VAL A 29 -24.23 3.25 19.73
C VAL A 29 -23.74 1.85 19.41
N TYR A 30 -22.72 1.39 20.13
CA TYR A 30 -22.25 0.01 20.05
C TYR A 30 -22.63 -0.72 21.34
N ALA A 31 -23.42 -1.79 21.21
CA ALA A 31 -23.85 -2.62 22.32
C ALA A 31 -24.02 -4.07 21.86
N ASP A 32 -23.54 -5.03 22.65
CA ASP A 32 -23.73 -6.47 22.43
C ASP A 32 -23.41 -6.93 20.99
N GLY A 33 -22.26 -6.50 20.45
CA GLY A 33 -21.84 -6.88 19.09
C GLY A 33 -22.55 -6.14 17.96
N THR A 34 -23.46 -5.22 18.29
CA THR A 34 -24.28 -4.50 17.30
C THR A 34 -23.94 -3.01 17.32
N LEU A 35 -23.59 -2.46 16.15
CA LEU A 35 -23.46 -1.02 15.95
C LEU A 35 -24.75 -0.46 15.34
N ALA A 36 -25.39 0.45 16.07
CA ALA A 36 -26.45 1.30 15.58
C ALA A 36 -25.85 2.49 14.82
N VAL A 37 -26.13 2.56 13.52
CA VAL A 37 -25.69 3.64 12.64
C VAL A 37 -26.84 4.64 12.41
N PRO A 38 -26.62 5.93 12.71
CA PRO A 38 -27.57 7.01 12.43
C PRO A 38 -27.76 7.25 10.94
N ALA A 39 -29.00 7.57 10.52
CA ALA A 39 -29.38 7.79 9.12
C ALA A 39 -28.43 8.71 8.31
N PRO A 40 -27.93 9.84 8.84
CA PRO A 40 -27.00 10.71 8.11
C PRO A 40 -25.68 10.04 7.71
N PHE A 41 -25.28 8.97 8.40
CA PHE A 41 -23.99 8.30 8.20
C PHE A 41 -24.13 6.92 7.54
N GLU A 42 -25.35 6.45 7.27
CA GLU A 42 -25.56 5.11 6.70
C GLU A 42 -24.87 4.94 5.35
N ALA A 43 -24.93 5.94 4.48
CA ALA A 43 -24.26 5.89 3.18
C ALA A 43 -22.74 5.84 3.31
N ALA A 44 -22.17 6.61 4.24
CA ALA A 44 -20.72 6.60 4.49
C ALA A 44 -20.25 5.26 5.07
N VAL A 45 -21.02 4.69 6.00
CA VAL A 45 -20.73 3.37 6.56
C VAL A 45 -20.85 2.29 5.49
N ALA A 46 -21.90 2.30 4.67
CA ALA A 46 -22.08 1.34 3.59
C ALA A 46 -20.92 1.37 2.58
N ALA A 47 -20.41 2.56 2.26
CA ALA A 47 -19.23 2.71 1.40
C ALA A 47 -17.99 2.07 2.04
N ILE A 48 -17.73 2.31 3.33
CA ILE A 48 -16.58 1.71 4.05
C ILE A 48 -16.70 0.19 4.09
N LEU A 49 -17.87 -0.35 4.43
CA LEU A 49 -18.08 -1.80 4.52
C LEU A 49 -17.96 -2.51 3.16
N ALA A 50 -18.12 -1.78 2.06
CA ALA A 50 -17.93 -2.32 0.71
C ALA A 50 -16.44 -2.44 0.33
N GLU A 51 -15.54 -1.74 1.03
CA GLU A 51 -14.10 -1.79 0.75
C GLU A 51 -13.48 -3.07 1.34
N PRO A 52 -12.81 -3.91 0.52
CA PRO A 52 -12.08 -5.06 1.02
C PRO A 52 -11.02 -4.66 2.06
N GLY A 53 -11.00 -5.37 3.19
CA GLY A 53 -10.01 -5.14 4.24
C GLY A 53 -10.19 -3.86 5.05
N TRP A 54 -11.37 -3.20 4.99
CA TRP A 54 -11.65 -1.97 5.74
C TRP A 54 -11.32 -2.09 7.24
N ALA A 55 -11.58 -3.25 7.85
CA ALA A 55 -11.30 -3.51 9.27
C ALA A 55 -9.79 -3.53 9.58
N ASN A 56 -8.96 -3.81 8.56
CA ASN A 56 -7.51 -3.96 8.65
C ASN A 56 -6.75 -2.76 8.05
N ALA A 57 -7.41 -1.62 7.82
CA ALA A 57 -6.80 -0.43 7.20
C ALA A 57 -5.47 0.00 7.86
N GLY A 58 -5.39 -0.07 9.20
CA GLY A 58 -4.14 0.21 9.93
C GLY A 58 -3.03 -0.81 9.67
N VAL A 59 -3.37 -2.08 9.51
CA VAL A 59 -2.42 -3.15 9.15
C VAL A 59 -1.91 -2.95 7.73
N ILE A 60 -2.80 -2.60 6.79
CA ILE A 60 -2.45 -2.29 5.40
C ILE A 60 -1.43 -1.15 5.35
N ALA A 61 -1.67 -0.07 6.10
CA ALA A 61 -0.77 1.07 6.14
C ALA A 61 0.60 0.74 6.77
N ALA A 62 0.62 -0.07 7.83
CA ALA A 62 1.88 -0.51 8.45
C ALA A 62 2.71 -1.41 7.51
N ALA A 63 2.04 -2.32 6.80
CA ALA A 63 2.67 -3.20 5.82
C ALA A 63 3.34 -2.39 4.70
N LEU A 64 2.64 -1.38 4.16
CA LEU A 64 3.19 -0.48 3.14
C LEU A 64 4.50 0.18 3.56
N GLU A 65 4.52 0.78 4.75
CA GLU A 65 5.72 1.44 5.23
C GLU A 65 6.87 0.45 5.44
N SER A 66 6.55 -0.79 5.83
CA SER A 66 7.55 -1.84 6.01
C SER A 66 8.23 -2.27 4.70
N TYR A 67 7.55 -2.17 3.56
CA TYR A 67 8.11 -2.56 2.25
C TYR A 67 8.98 -1.48 1.63
N ARG A 68 8.71 -0.21 1.95
CA ARG A 68 9.32 0.94 1.27
C ARG A 68 10.84 0.91 1.33
N LEU A 69 11.43 0.82 2.53
CA LEU A 69 12.88 0.87 2.71
C LEU A 69 13.61 -0.33 2.09
N PRO A 70 13.15 -1.60 2.25
CA PRO A 70 13.76 -2.73 1.56
C PRO A 70 13.73 -2.61 0.03
N VAL A 71 12.61 -2.15 -0.55
CA VAL A 71 12.47 -1.99 -2.00
C VAL A 71 13.39 -0.86 -2.51
N GLU A 72 13.41 0.29 -1.84
CA GLU A 72 14.34 1.38 -2.15
C GLU A 72 15.81 0.92 -2.07
N ALA A 73 16.17 0.16 -1.03
CA ALA A 73 17.51 -0.39 -0.87
C ALA A 73 17.87 -1.40 -1.97
N HIS A 74 16.92 -2.22 -2.41
CA HIS A 74 17.12 -3.14 -3.54
C HIS A 74 17.35 -2.39 -4.85
N ILE A 75 16.57 -1.34 -5.12
CA ILE A 75 16.75 -0.46 -6.29
C ILE A 75 18.13 0.23 -6.26
N GLU A 76 18.53 0.74 -5.10
CA GLU A 76 19.84 1.36 -4.88
C GLU A 76 20.98 0.35 -5.10
N ALA A 77 20.86 -0.85 -4.53
CA ALA A 77 21.84 -1.92 -4.69
C ALA A 77 22.00 -2.33 -6.17
N THR A 78 20.90 -2.40 -6.93
CA THR A 78 20.94 -2.73 -8.36
C THR A 78 21.69 -1.68 -9.18
N ALA A 79 21.52 -0.39 -8.90
CA ALA A 79 22.29 0.67 -9.56
C ALA A 79 23.78 0.63 -9.17
N THR A 80 24.09 0.46 -7.89
CA THR A 80 25.48 0.41 -7.41
C THR A 80 26.23 -0.82 -7.93
N ALA A 81 25.56 -1.97 -8.06
CA ALA A 81 26.13 -3.18 -8.65
C ALA A 81 26.51 -2.98 -10.13
N LYS A 82 25.81 -2.10 -10.85
CA LYS A 82 26.15 -1.70 -12.22
C LYS A 82 27.28 -0.66 -12.29
N GLY A 83 27.72 -0.12 -11.16
CA GLY A 83 28.83 0.84 -11.05
C GLY A 83 28.40 2.30 -10.89
N TYR A 84 27.11 2.59 -10.70
CA TYR A 84 26.64 3.94 -10.41
C TYR A 84 26.82 4.31 -8.93
N GLY A 85 26.95 5.59 -8.62
CA GLY A 85 27.07 6.05 -7.23
C GLY A 85 25.77 5.94 -6.42
N SER A 86 24.62 5.91 -7.12
CA SER A 86 23.29 5.73 -6.54
C SER A 86 22.24 5.45 -7.63
N ALA A 87 21.02 5.05 -7.24
CA ALA A 87 19.89 4.99 -8.16
C ALA A 87 19.61 6.35 -8.80
N VAL A 88 19.69 7.44 -8.02
CA VAL A 88 19.55 8.82 -8.52
C VAL A 88 20.61 9.15 -9.57
N SER A 89 21.87 8.77 -9.32
CA SER A 89 22.95 8.97 -10.29
C SER A 89 22.68 8.21 -11.58
N CYS A 90 22.30 6.93 -11.52
CA CYS A 90 21.93 6.14 -12.70
C CYS A 90 20.79 6.80 -13.48
N SER A 91 19.68 7.11 -12.81
CA SER A 91 18.51 7.74 -13.45
C SER A 91 18.81 9.12 -14.05
N SER A 92 19.81 9.87 -13.56
CA SER A 92 20.13 11.20 -14.09
C SER A 92 20.61 11.18 -15.55
N TYR A 93 21.15 10.05 -16.01
CA TYR A 93 21.71 9.92 -17.36
C TYR A 93 20.69 9.67 -18.47
N VAL A 94 19.37 9.62 -18.18
CA VAL A 94 18.31 9.45 -19.21
C VAL A 94 18.37 10.49 -20.34
N SER A 95 18.94 11.67 -20.07
CA SER A 95 19.12 12.75 -21.04
C SER A 95 20.56 12.92 -21.55
N SER A 96 21.45 11.99 -21.19
CA SER A 96 22.87 12.01 -21.55
C SER A 96 23.07 12.07 -23.06
N LYS A 97 24.13 12.75 -23.48
CA LYS A 97 24.59 12.75 -24.88
C LYS A 97 25.50 11.55 -25.19
N VAL A 98 25.92 10.79 -24.19
CA VAL A 98 26.65 9.53 -24.36
C VAL A 98 25.63 8.40 -24.52
N PRO A 99 25.55 7.74 -25.69
CA PRO A 99 24.48 6.78 -25.98
C PRO A 99 24.42 5.60 -25.00
N ALA A 100 25.56 5.07 -24.57
CA ALA A 100 25.61 3.94 -23.63
C ALA A 100 24.99 4.30 -22.27
N TRP A 101 25.38 5.44 -21.67
CA TRP A 101 24.85 5.87 -20.38
C TRP A 101 23.36 6.19 -20.44
N LYS A 102 22.92 6.76 -21.57
CA LYS A 102 21.50 7.01 -21.81
C LYS A 102 20.71 5.70 -21.85
N ALA A 103 21.15 4.72 -22.64
CA ALA A 103 20.46 3.44 -22.76
C ALA A 103 20.38 2.69 -21.43
N GLU A 104 21.45 2.68 -20.64
CA GLU A 104 21.45 2.08 -19.30
C GLU A 104 20.47 2.80 -18.36
N ALA A 105 20.46 4.14 -18.33
CA ALA A 105 19.56 4.90 -17.49
C ALA A 105 18.08 4.72 -17.88
N GLU A 106 17.79 4.65 -19.18
CA GLU A 106 16.43 4.36 -19.67
C GLU A 106 15.98 2.95 -19.25
N ALA A 107 16.86 1.94 -19.36
CA ALA A 107 16.58 0.58 -18.90
C ALA A 107 16.36 0.52 -17.38
N PHE A 108 17.18 1.20 -16.59
CA PHE A 108 17.05 1.25 -15.14
C PHE A 108 15.75 1.93 -14.68
N VAL A 109 15.40 3.07 -15.29
CA VAL A 109 14.16 3.79 -14.94
C VAL A 109 12.94 2.94 -15.30
N GLY A 110 12.92 2.32 -16.48
CA GLY A 110 11.85 1.40 -16.87
C GLY A 110 11.70 0.24 -15.89
N TRP A 111 12.82 -0.43 -15.55
CA TRP A 111 12.84 -1.51 -14.57
C TRP A 111 12.38 -1.05 -13.17
N ARG A 112 12.77 0.14 -12.71
CA ARG A 112 12.34 0.68 -11.41
C ARG A 112 10.82 0.89 -11.37
N ASP A 113 10.23 1.34 -12.47
CA ASP A 113 8.78 1.52 -12.58
C ASP A 113 8.06 0.14 -12.56
N GLU A 114 8.64 -0.88 -13.21
CA GLU A 114 8.16 -2.27 -13.11
C GLU A 114 8.27 -2.83 -11.69
N ALA A 115 9.38 -2.56 -10.97
CA ALA A 115 9.58 -2.98 -9.59
C ALA A 115 8.46 -2.46 -8.68
N TRP A 116 8.19 -1.15 -8.70
CA TRP A 116 7.10 -0.57 -7.90
C TRP A 116 5.73 -1.08 -8.33
N THR A 117 5.51 -1.31 -9.62
CA THR A 117 4.26 -1.89 -10.12
C THR A 117 4.05 -3.30 -9.55
N ALA A 118 5.09 -4.13 -9.48
CA ALA A 118 5.01 -5.47 -8.89
C ALA A 118 4.67 -5.42 -7.38
N VAL A 119 5.35 -4.54 -6.63
CA VAL A 119 5.11 -4.35 -5.19
C VAL A 119 3.67 -3.91 -4.91
N ILE A 120 3.19 -2.90 -5.64
CA ILE A 120 1.81 -2.39 -5.51
C ILE A 120 0.80 -3.46 -5.95
N GLY A 121 1.11 -4.24 -6.99
CA GLY A 121 0.27 -5.34 -7.46
C GLY A 121 0.05 -6.42 -6.40
N LEU A 122 1.12 -6.86 -5.72
CA LEU A 122 1.00 -7.79 -4.59
C LEU A 122 0.12 -7.24 -3.48
N GLN A 123 0.31 -5.98 -3.15
CA GLN A 123 -0.48 -5.32 -2.12
C GLN A 123 -1.96 -5.25 -2.49
N HIS A 124 -2.27 -4.82 -3.71
CA HIS A 124 -3.65 -4.77 -4.20
C HIS A 124 -4.31 -6.15 -4.18
N ALA A 125 -3.58 -7.21 -4.54
CA ALA A 125 -4.10 -8.57 -4.47
C ALA A 125 -4.43 -8.99 -3.03
N TRP A 126 -3.57 -8.67 -2.06
CA TRP A 126 -3.81 -8.92 -0.64
C TRP A 126 -5.02 -8.12 -0.11
N ILE A 127 -5.13 -6.84 -0.47
CA ILE A 127 -6.27 -5.99 -0.10
C ILE A 127 -7.57 -6.55 -0.68
N ALA A 128 -7.58 -6.89 -1.98
CA ALA A 128 -8.74 -7.46 -2.64
C ALA A 128 -9.19 -8.80 -2.03
N ALA A 129 -8.27 -9.54 -1.41
CA ALA A 129 -8.54 -10.76 -0.66
C ALA A 129 -9.03 -10.51 0.80
N GLY A 130 -9.26 -9.26 1.19
CA GLY A 130 -9.76 -8.87 2.51
C GLY A 130 -8.67 -8.43 3.50
N ALA A 131 -7.42 -8.32 3.05
CA ALA A 131 -6.29 -7.88 3.85
C ALA A 131 -6.11 -8.65 5.17
N ASP A 132 -6.25 -9.99 5.15
CA ASP A 132 -5.99 -10.84 6.30
C ASP A 132 -4.54 -10.63 6.77
N PRO A 133 -4.29 -10.17 8.01
CA PRO A 133 -2.94 -9.97 8.53
C PRO A 133 -2.05 -11.21 8.44
N ALA A 134 -2.61 -12.41 8.55
CA ALA A 134 -1.85 -13.67 8.45
C ALA A 134 -1.40 -13.98 7.02
N ALA A 135 -2.03 -13.35 6.02
CA ALA A 135 -1.73 -13.51 4.60
C ALA A 135 -1.03 -12.27 3.99
N ALA A 136 -0.58 -11.32 4.83
CA ALA A 136 0.18 -10.17 4.35
C ALA A 136 1.49 -10.62 3.69
N PRO A 137 1.86 -10.10 2.51
CA PRO A 137 3.14 -10.40 1.88
C PRO A 137 4.31 -10.11 2.83
N SER A 138 5.25 -11.03 2.95
CA SER A 138 6.49 -10.74 3.67
C SER A 138 7.37 -9.80 2.84
N VAL A 139 8.37 -9.17 3.48
CA VAL A 139 9.41 -8.41 2.75
C VAL A 139 10.10 -9.29 1.70
N ASP A 140 10.33 -10.56 2.02
CA ASP A 140 10.97 -11.50 1.08
C ASP A 140 10.07 -11.78 -0.12
N ASP A 141 8.75 -11.95 0.07
CA ASP A 141 7.80 -12.11 -1.04
C ASP A 141 7.77 -10.88 -1.94
N VAL A 142 7.80 -9.69 -1.32
CA VAL A 142 7.82 -8.41 -2.03
C VAL A 142 9.09 -8.27 -2.87
N LEU A 143 10.26 -8.57 -2.31
CA LEU A 143 11.53 -8.53 -3.04
C LEU A 143 11.61 -9.61 -4.12
N ALA A 144 11.05 -10.80 -3.89
CA ALA A 144 11.02 -11.88 -4.86
C ALA A 144 10.13 -11.59 -6.07
N ALA A 145 9.12 -10.73 -5.91
CA ALA A 145 8.26 -10.31 -7.02
C ALA A 145 8.89 -9.24 -7.92
N ILE A 146 9.98 -8.60 -7.51
CA ILE A 146 10.68 -7.62 -8.33
C ILE A 146 11.41 -8.36 -9.47
N PRO A 147 11.14 -8.03 -10.76
CA PRO A 147 11.83 -8.67 -11.87
C PRO A 147 13.32 -8.35 -11.85
N ALA A 148 14.15 -9.15 -12.50
CA ALA A 148 15.55 -8.80 -12.70
C ALA A 148 15.69 -7.68 -13.74
N VAL A 149 16.58 -6.72 -13.50
CA VAL A 149 16.90 -5.67 -14.48
C VAL A 149 17.58 -6.25 -15.72
N THR A 150 17.17 -5.82 -16.91
CA THR A 150 17.83 -6.14 -18.17
C THR A 150 18.61 -4.92 -18.65
N TRP A 151 19.94 -5.00 -18.64
CA TRP A 151 20.81 -3.94 -19.13
C TRP A 151 21.09 -4.09 -20.63
N PRO A 152 21.27 -2.98 -21.38
CA PRO A 152 21.70 -3.01 -22.78
C PRO A 152 23.18 -3.36 -22.97
#